data_AF-A0A2X2BNP1-F1
#
_entry.id   AF-A0A2X2BNP1-F1
#
_cell.length_a   1.000
_cell.length_b   1.000
_cell.length_c   1.000
_cell.angle_alpha   90.00
_cell.angle_beta   90.00
_cell.angle_gamma   90.00
#
_symmetry.space_group_name_H-M   'P 1'
#
loop_
_entity.id
_entity.type
_entity.pdbx_description
1 polymer ?
#
loop_
_entity_poly.entity_id
_entity_poly.type
_entity_poly.pdbx_seq_one_letter_code
_entity_poly.pdbx_strand_id
1 'polypeptide(L)'
;MKRITLSEWNNKYFANPRSQRQLSRYIKEGRLYPAPEKVGREYELEPWTILTNDKMVREPQYLMEKINGQKQKCKEQGATA
;
A
#
# COMPACT_ATOMS: atom_id res chain seq x y z
N MET A 1 8.63 10.94 -0.25
CA MET A 1 8.90 9.75 -1.09
C MET A 1 8.20 9.97 -2.41
N LYS A 2 8.79 9.51 -3.53
CA LYS A 2 8.10 9.57 -4.83
C LYS A 2 6.98 8.52 -4.84
N ARG A 3 5.80 8.88 -5.35
CA ARG A 3 4.71 7.92 -5.57
C ARG A 3 5.13 6.84 -6.55
N ILE A 4 4.53 5.67 -6.39
CA ILE A 4 4.74 4.50 -7.25
C ILE A 4 3.43 4.06 -7.86
N THR A 5 3.51 3.36 -8.98
CA THR A 5 2.31 2.80 -9.62
C THR A 5 1.74 1.65 -8.78
N LEU A 6 0.45 1.38 -8.96
CA LEU A 6 -0.22 0.23 -8.32
C LEU A 6 0.44 -1.11 -8.67
N SER A 7 0.98 -1.23 -9.89
CA SER A 7 1.70 -2.43 -10.32
C SER A 7 3.03 -2.58 -9.58
N GLU A 8 3.81 -1.51 -9.49
CA GLU A 8 5.08 -1.51 -8.74
C GLU A 8 4.86 -1.82 -7.26
N TRP A 9 3.83 -1.22 -6.65
CA TRP A 9 3.47 -1.52 -5.27
C TRP A 9 3.09 -2.99 -5.07
N ASN A 10 2.27 -3.54 -5.95
CA ASN A 10 1.85 -4.95 -5.89
C ASN A 10 3.05 -5.90 -5.93
N ASN A 11 4.03 -5.61 -6.78
CA ASN A 11 5.26 -6.40 -6.90
C ASN A 11 6.17 -6.30 -5.66
N LYS A 12 6.15 -5.17 -4.96
CA LYS A 12 6.96 -4.96 -3.74
C LYS A 12 6.26 -5.45 -2.47
N TYR A 13 4.94 -5.33 -2.41
CA TYR A 13 4.16 -5.59 -1.19
C TYR A 13 3.89 -7.09 -0.99
N PHE A 14 3.60 -7.82 -2.07
CA PHE A 14 3.33 -9.25 -2.00
C PHE A 14 4.51 -10.06 -2.52
N ALA A 15 4.83 -11.15 -1.82
CA ALA A 15 5.78 -12.13 -2.34
C ALA A 15 5.33 -12.70 -3.70
N ASN A 16 4.01 -12.90 -3.85
CA ASN A 16 3.36 -13.27 -5.10
C ASN A 16 2.37 -12.17 -5.51
N PRO A 17 2.65 -11.41 -6.59
CA PRO A 17 1.81 -10.30 -7.03
C PRO A 17 0.35 -10.72 -7.26
N ARG A 18 -0.59 -9.88 -6.84
CA ARG A 18 -2.03 -10.11 -7.03
C ARG A 18 -2.47 -9.72 -8.44
N SER A 19 -3.60 -10.29 -8.87
CA SER A 19 -4.19 -9.97 -10.18
C SER A 19 -4.80 -8.57 -10.19
N GLN A 20 -4.92 -7.96 -11.38
CA GLN A 20 -5.55 -6.64 -11.56
C GLN A 20 -7.00 -6.59 -11.03
N ARG A 21 -7.75 -7.71 -11.14
CA ARG A 21 -9.11 -7.83 -10.59
C ARG A 21 -9.13 -7.72 -9.08
N GLN A 22 -8.18 -8.34 -8.39
CA GLN A 22 -8.06 -8.24 -6.93
C GLN A 22 -7.65 -6.84 -6.48
N LEU A 23 -6.68 -6.22 -7.17
CA LEU A 23 -6.25 -4.85 -6.88
C LEU A 23 -7.41 -3.86 -7.05
N SER A 24 -8.18 -3.98 -8.12
CA SER A 24 -9.39 -3.18 -8.36
C SER A 24 -10.42 -3.36 -7.24
N ARG A 25 -10.54 -4.58 -6.70
CA ARG A 25 -11.45 -4.85 -5.57
C ARG A 25 -10.98 -4.12 -4.31
N TYR A 26 -9.69 -4.16 -3.99
CA TYR A 26 -9.15 -3.46 -2.83
C TYR A 26 -9.36 -1.94 -2.88
N ILE A 27 -9.22 -1.34 -4.07
CA ILE A 27 -9.50 0.09 -4.27
C ILE A 27 -10.97 0.39 -4.03
N LYS A 28 -11.88 -0.38 -4.66
CA LYS A 28 -13.33 -0.19 -4.52
C LYS A 28 -13.81 -0.40 -3.08
N GLU A 29 -13.20 -1.33 -2.35
CA GLU A 29 -13.51 -1.62 -0.95
C GLU A 29 -12.82 -0.66 0.03
N GLY A 30 -12.01 0.30 -0.44
CA GLY A 30 -11.30 1.25 0.43
C GLY A 30 -10.22 0.58 1.32
N ARG A 31 -9.67 -0.55 0.89
CA ARG A 31 -8.71 -1.35 1.69
C ARG A 31 -7.26 -0.87 1.59
N LEU A 32 -6.97 0.15 0.80
CA LEU A 32 -5.61 0.68 0.66
C LEU A 32 -5.50 1.98 1.44
N TYR A 33 -4.53 2.04 2.35
CA TYR A 33 -4.24 3.23 3.15
C TYR A 33 -2.78 3.68 3.00
N PRO A 34 -2.52 4.94 2.60
CA PRO A 34 -3.50 5.94 2.16
C PRO A 34 -4.23 5.51 0.88
N ALA A 35 -5.37 6.16 0.61
CA ALA A 35 -6.14 5.90 -0.60
C ALA A 35 -5.29 6.19 -1.85
N PRO A 36 -5.30 5.31 -2.87
CA PRO A 36 -4.62 5.56 -4.13
C PRO A 36 -5.25 6.73 -4.88
N GLU A 37 -4.43 7.46 -5.63
CA GLU A 37 -4.86 8.54 -6.51
C GLU A 37 -4.90 8.06 -7.96
N LYS A 38 -5.94 8.42 -8.69
CA LYS A 38 -6.06 8.05 -10.11
C LYS A 38 -5.38 9.11 -10.97
N VAL A 39 -4.28 8.73 -11.63
CA VAL A 39 -3.49 9.59 -12.52
C VAL A 39 -3.63 9.07 -13.94
N GLY A 40 -4.44 9.75 -14.75
CA GLY A 40 -4.77 9.32 -16.10
C GLY A 40 -5.49 7.95 -16.11
N ARG A 41 -4.79 6.92 -16.61
CA ARG A 41 -5.31 5.55 -16.71
C ARG A 41 -4.85 4.63 -15.57
N GLU A 42 -3.96 5.10 -14.71
CA GLU A 42 -3.34 4.29 -13.66
C GLU A 42 -3.69 4.82 -12.27
N TYR A 43 -3.42 4.00 -11.26
CA TYR A 43 -3.45 4.41 -9.87
C TYR A 43 -2.03 4.55 -9.35
N GLU A 44 -1.76 5.66 -8.69
CA GLU A 44 -0.53 5.92 -7.97
C GLU A 44 -0.79 5.93 -6.47
N LEU A 45 0.22 5.54 -5.71
CA LEU A 45 0.11 5.41 -4.26
C LEU A 45 1.46 5.59 -3.58
N GLU A 46 1.42 5.74 -2.26
CA GLU A 46 2.62 5.90 -1.46
C GLU A 46 3.40 4.57 -1.39
N PRO A 47 4.74 4.56 -1.46
CA PRO A 47 5.50 3.30 -1.34
C PRO A 47 5.21 2.49 -0.08
N TRP A 48 4.82 3.19 1.00
CA TRP A 48 4.47 2.61 2.29
C TRP A 48 2.98 2.30 2.44
N THR A 49 2.15 2.46 1.40
CA THR A 49 0.73 2.09 1.45
C THR A 49 0.57 0.65 1.94
N ILE A 50 -0.40 0.46 2.84
CA ILE A 50 -0.74 -0.83 3.43
C ILE A 50 -2.11 -1.30 2.95
N LEU A 51 -2.27 -2.62 2.87
CA LEU A 51 -3.57 -3.26 2.73
C LEU A 51 -4.19 -3.45 4.12
N THR A 52 -5.31 -2.80 4.39
CA THR A 52 -6.03 -2.89 5.65
C THR A 52 -6.90 -4.15 5.72
N ASN A 53 -7.18 -4.57 6.95
CA ASN A 53 -8.10 -5.65 7.26
C ASN A 53 -8.99 -5.24 8.45
N ASP A 54 -10.00 -6.06 8.75
CA ASP A 54 -11.00 -5.74 9.77
C ASP A 54 -10.39 -5.57 11.17
N LYS A 55 -9.31 -6.31 11.48
CA LYS A 55 -8.58 -6.16 12.74
C LYS A 55 -7.98 -4.77 12.86
N MET A 56 -7.31 -4.29 11.81
CA MET A 56 -6.69 -2.97 11.78
C MET A 56 -7.73 -1.85 11.90
N VAL A 57 -8.92 -2.04 11.33
CA VAL A 57 -10.02 -1.08 11.46
C VAL A 57 -10.57 -1.04 12.90
N ARG A 58 -10.67 -2.19 13.56
CA ARG A 58 -11.17 -2.30 14.93
C ARG A 58 -10.15 -1.87 16.00
N GLU A 59 -8.86 -1.99 15.70
CA GLU A 59 -7.76 -1.74 16.64
C GLU A 59 -6.83 -0.63 16.12
N PRO A 60 -7.09 0.65 16.45
CA PRO A 60 -6.32 1.79 15.93
C PRO A 60 -4.83 1.74 16.29
N GLN A 61 -4.49 1.21 17.46
CA GLN A 61 -3.09 1.08 17.89
C GLN A 61 -2.30 0.13 16.97
N TYR A 62 -2.92 -1.01 16.60
CA TYR A 62 -2.33 -1.97 15.67
C TYR A 62 -2.17 -1.39 14.26
N LEU A 63 -3.17 -0.62 13.79
CA LEU A 63 -3.07 0.10 12.53
C LEU A 63 -1.88 1.08 12.53
N MET A 64 -1.73 1.87 13.60
CA MET A 64 -0.62 2.83 13.73
C MET A 64 0.75 2.13 13.75
N GLU A 65 0.88 1.03 14.47
CA GLU A 65 2.11 0.22 14.49
C GLU A 65 2.46 -0.26 13.07
N LYS A 66 1.48 -0.78 12.33
CA LYS A 66 1.67 -1.24 10.96
C LYS A 66 2.07 -0.12 10.01
N ILE A 67 1.45 1.05 10.12
CA ILE A 67 1.81 2.23 9.32
C ILE A 67 3.26 2.63 9.59
N ASN A 68 3.65 2.72 10.86
CA ASN A 68 5.00 3.15 11.24
C ASN A 68 6.06 2.14 10.80
N GLY A 69 5.81 0.84 10.99
CA GLY A 69 6.71 -0.23 10.54
C GLY A 69 6.89 -0.23 9.02
N GLN A 70 5.81 -0.05 8.26
CA GLN A 70 5.89 -0.01 6.81
C GLN A 70 6.63 1.25 6.31
N LYS A 71 6.39 2.41 6.92
CA LYS A 71 7.14 3.64 6.63
C LYS A 71 8.64 3.46 6.87
N GLN A 72 9.02 2.84 7.99
CA GLN A 72 10.42 2.60 8.33
C GLN A 72 11.08 1.64 7.32
N LYS A 73 10.42 0.52 7.01
CA LYS A 73 10.89 -0.43 5.99
C LYS A 73 11.13 0.24 4.64
N CYS A 74 10.22 1.11 4.19
CA CYS A 74 10.38 1.84 2.94
C CYS A 74 11.50 2.88 2.97
N LYS A 75 11.80 3.47 4.13
CA LYS A 75 12.96 4.37 4.28
C LYS A 75 14.27 3.60 4.16
N GLU A 76 14.38 2.46 4.83
CA GLU A 76 15.59 1.62 4.80
C GLU A 76 15.88 1.08 3.41
N GLN A 77 14.86 0.66 2.67
CA GLN A 77 14.98 0.21 1.28
C GLN A 77 15.35 1.33 0.28
N GLY A 78 15.16 2.60 0.65
CA GLY A 78 15.57 3.75 -0.15
C GLY A 78 16.93 4.33 0.24
N ALA A 79 17.50 3.91 1.38
CA ALA A 79 18.83 4.31 1.85
C ALA A 79 19.95 3.40 1.31
N THR A 80 19.59 2.23 0.76
CA THR A 80 20.45 1.39 -0.07
C THR A 80 20.42 1.88 -1.53
N ALA A 81 21.03 3.04 -1.78
CA ALA A 81 21.36 3.53 -3.11
C ALA A 81 22.76 4.15 -3.10
#